data_AF-B9XJW3-F1
#
_entry.id   AF-B9XJW3-F1
#
_cell.length_a   1.000
_cell.length_b   1.000
_cell.length_c   1.000
_cell.angle_alpha   90.00
_cell.angle_beta   90.00
_cell.angle_gamma   90.00
#
_symmetry.space_group_name_H-M   'P 1'
#
loop_
_entity.id
_entity.type
_entity.pdbx_description
1 polymer ?
#
loop_
_entity_poly.entity_id
_entity_poly.type
_entity_poly.pdbx_seq_one_letter_code
_entity_poly.pdbx_strand_id
1 'polypeptide(L)'
;MNLKHWLERFGRGNGAGLLTRVLSGINRLKGMGCLLMAFLGALVIPAEAAKVCAVCNEPLHGYFIATINQSSLTREMICLKCAYKYSRCYVCGLPAANAVKLDDGRLLCQEDARKAVLYQKDAENIFYYVKREMHGILAEMGTFKDDIKFSLVNGHELQKLYDPEYENHALTGLEGLTDTDKKDTNHFQYSIYVLNGLPENHLAAVCAHEYTHVWLKENVGKGRKLDRSTEEGFCELVAYKMMYGRHDQREMRIIRANAYTRGQTRALLAAEDIYDFNRLVKWIKAGTDSNMNGYTVGGIPVVEANAAPMLWGPAAPTPVPNVLALKGISGSNQRRFALINDSTFEAMEKGKVRLGQTNVTIRCLEIRADSVLVQMEGSAEKKELFLRKE
;
A
#
# COMPACT_ATOMS: atom_id res chain seq x y z
N MET A 1 -4.58 -83.59 2.10
CA MET A 1 -5.21 -84.69 2.86
C MET A 1 -6.22 -84.09 3.82
N ASN A 2 -7.49 -84.48 3.70
CA ASN A 2 -8.66 -83.88 4.35
C ASN A 2 -9.08 -84.78 5.53
N LEU A 3 -9.34 -84.24 6.73
CA LEU A 3 -9.79 -85.04 7.88
C LEU A 3 -11.00 -84.41 8.57
N LYS A 4 -12.09 -84.39 7.81
CA LYS A 4 -13.48 -84.24 8.26
C LYS A 4 -14.02 -85.57 8.84
N HIS A 5 -13.20 -86.29 9.61
CA HIS A 5 -13.49 -87.65 10.09
C HIS A 5 -12.95 -87.89 11.51
N TRP A 6 -13.24 -86.97 12.42
CA TRP A 6 -13.12 -87.23 13.86
C TRP A 6 -14.24 -86.53 14.62
N LEU A 7 -15.48 -86.74 14.17
CA LEU A 7 -16.62 -86.71 15.06
C LEU A 7 -16.77 -88.14 15.58
N GLU A 8 -16.53 -88.33 16.88
CA GLU A 8 -17.27 -89.25 17.77
C GLU A 8 -16.42 -89.56 19.00
N ARG A 9 -16.76 -88.95 20.16
CA ARG A 9 -16.76 -89.66 21.43
C ARG A 9 -17.36 -88.83 22.58
N PHE A 10 -18.45 -89.37 23.13
CA PHE A 10 -19.11 -89.06 24.41
C PHE A 10 -19.87 -87.73 24.48
N GLY A 11 -21.15 -87.65 24.85
CA GLY A 11 -22.08 -88.63 25.39
C GLY A 11 -23.11 -87.91 26.27
N ARG A 12 -24.41 -88.12 25.96
CA ARG A 12 -25.60 -88.15 26.83
C ARG A 12 -25.73 -87.18 28.02
N GLY A 13 -26.89 -86.51 28.13
CA GLY A 13 -27.46 -86.19 29.44
C GLY A 13 -28.46 -85.03 29.52
N ASN A 14 -29.74 -85.38 29.45
CA ASN A 14 -30.96 -84.72 29.92
C ASN A 14 -30.85 -83.58 30.97
N GLY A 15 -31.77 -82.61 30.88
CA GLY A 15 -32.40 -82.04 32.07
C GLY A 15 -32.69 -80.54 32.05
N ALA A 16 -33.97 -80.20 31.92
CA ALA A 16 -34.59 -78.88 31.97
C ALA A 16 -34.24 -77.97 33.18
N GLY A 17 -34.30 -76.66 32.94
CA GLY A 17 -35.22 -75.77 33.67
C GLY A 17 -34.76 -75.07 34.97
N LEU A 18 -34.64 -73.74 34.87
CA LEU A 18 -35.17 -72.73 35.80
C LEU A 18 -34.62 -72.61 37.25
N LEU A 19 -34.49 -71.35 37.72
CA LEU A 19 -34.18 -70.87 39.10
C LEU A 19 -32.68 -70.95 39.45
N THR A 20 -31.98 -69.91 39.93
CA THR A 20 -32.38 -68.80 40.79
C THR A 20 -31.31 -67.69 40.74
N ARG A 21 -31.78 -66.44 40.86
CA ARG A 21 -30.99 -65.24 41.09
C ARG A 21 -30.22 -65.29 42.43
N VAL A 22 -29.25 -64.37 42.54
CA VAL A 22 -28.66 -63.80 43.76
C VAL A 22 -27.48 -64.56 44.36
N LEU A 23 -26.28 -64.26 43.85
CA LEU A 23 -25.17 -63.77 44.70
C LEU A 23 -24.39 -62.71 43.91
N SER A 24 -24.72 -61.46 44.21
CA SER A 24 -24.02 -60.24 43.82
C SER A 24 -22.76 -60.05 44.67
N GLY A 25 -21.67 -59.60 44.05
CA GLY A 25 -20.61 -58.90 44.76
C GLY A 25 -19.21 -59.22 44.25
N ILE A 26 -18.46 -58.16 43.90
CA ILE A 26 -17.04 -58.16 43.53
C ILE A 26 -16.78 -58.45 42.04
N ASN A 27 -17.22 -57.55 41.17
CA ASN A 27 -16.59 -57.35 39.85
C ASN A 27 -16.79 -55.91 39.33
N ARG A 28 -16.56 -54.92 40.20
CA ARG A 28 -16.44 -53.50 39.83
C ARG A 28 -15.39 -52.83 40.69
N LEU A 29 -14.11 -53.12 40.46
CA LEU A 29 -12.95 -52.32 40.88
C LEU A 29 -11.68 -53.17 40.66
N LYS A 30 -11.18 -53.21 39.42
CA LYS A 30 -9.77 -53.48 39.06
C LYS A 30 -9.67 -53.61 37.54
N GLY A 31 -8.83 -52.77 36.94
CA GLY A 31 -8.51 -52.83 35.52
C GLY A 31 -8.78 -51.54 34.74
N MET A 32 -9.30 -50.50 35.37
CA MET A 32 -9.39 -49.13 34.83
C MET A 32 -8.03 -48.40 34.87
N GLY A 33 -6.93 -49.14 34.74
CA GLY A 33 -5.55 -48.67 34.95
C GLY A 33 -4.65 -48.69 33.72
N CYS A 34 -5.09 -49.25 32.59
CA CYS A 34 -4.27 -49.33 31.36
C CYS A 34 -4.82 -48.54 30.15
N LEU A 35 -5.91 -47.78 30.33
CA LEU A 35 -6.54 -46.98 29.26
C LEU A 35 -6.39 -45.46 29.48
N LEU A 36 -5.54 -45.05 30.43
CA LEU A 36 -5.22 -43.66 30.74
C LEU A 36 -3.78 -43.25 30.38
N MET A 37 -2.98 -44.15 29.79
CA MET A 37 -1.60 -43.88 29.37
C MET A 37 -1.42 -43.81 27.84
N ALA A 38 -2.51 -43.89 27.06
CA ALA A 38 -2.48 -43.80 25.59
C ALA A 38 -3.09 -42.50 25.03
N PHE A 39 -3.51 -41.58 25.90
CA PHE A 39 -4.06 -40.26 25.54
C PHE A 39 -3.21 -39.10 26.07
N LEU A 40 -1.91 -39.33 26.32
CA LEU A 40 -0.92 -38.26 26.20
C LEU A 40 -0.53 -38.14 24.72
N GLY A 41 -1.53 -37.85 23.89
CA GLY A 41 -1.27 -37.27 22.57
C GLY A 41 -0.49 -36.01 22.86
N ALA A 42 0.78 -35.99 22.46
CA ALA A 42 1.60 -34.80 22.50
C ALA A 42 0.76 -33.69 21.88
N LEU A 43 0.33 -32.74 22.71
CA LEU A 43 -0.08 -31.42 22.25
C LEU A 43 1.16 -30.86 21.56
N VAL A 44 1.31 -31.18 20.28
CA VAL A 44 2.20 -30.46 19.38
C VAL A 44 1.52 -29.11 19.23
N ILE A 45 1.74 -28.23 20.20
CA ILE A 45 1.46 -26.81 20.04
C ILE A 45 2.32 -26.43 18.83
N PRO A 46 1.73 -26.03 17.69
CA PRO A 46 2.52 -25.58 16.57
C PRO A 46 3.41 -24.46 17.08
N ALA A 47 4.73 -24.66 17.01
CA ALA A 47 5.68 -23.62 17.36
C ALA A 47 5.34 -22.43 16.47
N GLU A 48 4.99 -21.30 17.09
CA GLU A 48 4.71 -20.08 16.35
C GLU A 48 5.93 -19.78 15.49
N ALA A 49 5.76 -19.77 14.16
CA ALA A 49 6.86 -19.63 13.23
C ALA A 49 7.63 -18.37 13.61
N ALA A 50 8.94 -18.52 13.90
CA ALA A 50 9.77 -17.41 14.29
C ALA A 50 9.70 -16.34 13.20
N LYS A 51 9.37 -15.10 13.59
CA LYS A 51 9.35 -13.95 12.68
C LYS A 51 10.78 -13.71 12.22
N VAL A 52 11.04 -13.67 10.92
CA VAL A 52 12.37 -13.43 10.34
C VAL A 52 12.42 -12.10 9.62
N CYS A 53 13.62 -11.52 9.53
CA CYS A 53 13.86 -10.29 8.79
C CYS A 53 13.78 -10.55 7.27
N ALA A 54 12.97 -9.80 6.53
CA ALA A 54 12.83 -9.98 5.09
C ALA A 54 14.12 -9.67 4.28
N VAL A 55 15.12 -9.02 4.87
CA VAL A 55 16.37 -8.64 4.20
C VAL A 55 17.51 -9.63 4.48
N CYS A 56 17.70 -10.03 5.73
CA CYS A 56 18.82 -10.91 6.12
C CYS A 56 18.39 -12.32 6.55
N ASN A 57 17.09 -12.60 6.60
CA ASN A 57 16.49 -13.87 6.99
C ASN A 57 16.83 -14.34 8.42
N GLU A 58 17.42 -13.47 9.24
CA GLU A 58 17.71 -13.75 10.65
C GLU A 58 16.44 -13.66 11.51
N PRO A 59 16.32 -14.46 12.57
CA PRO A 59 15.23 -14.34 13.55
C PRO A 59 15.13 -12.93 14.13
N LEU A 60 13.90 -12.43 14.23
CA LEU A 60 13.60 -11.13 14.82
C LEU A 60 13.39 -11.29 16.32
N HIS A 61 14.16 -10.52 17.07
CA HIS A 61 14.04 -10.40 18.52
C HIS A 61 13.85 -8.92 18.90
N GLY A 62 12.92 -8.63 19.81
CA GLY A 62 12.67 -7.26 20.27
C GLY A 62 12.04 -6.38 19.19
N TYR A 63 12.60 -5.18 18.97
CA TYR A 63 12.05 -4.18 18.06
C TYR A 63 12.45 -4.42 16.60
N PHE A 64 11.50 -4.23 15.69
CA PHE A 64 11.67 -4.33 14.24
C PHE A 64 10.76 -3.31 13.55
N ILE A 65 11.05 -3.00 12.29
CA ILE A 65 10.22 -2.14 11.46
C ILE A 65 9.26 -3.02 10.66
N ALA A 66 7.96 -2.76 10.77
CA ALA A 66 6.98 -3.30 9.84
C ALA A 66 6.75 -2.29 8.71
N THR A 67 6.88 -2.72 7.46
CA THR A 67 6.64 -1.88 6.29
C THR A 67 5.95 -2.68 5.20
N ILE A 68 5.57 -2.04 4.10
CA ILE A 68 4.96 -2.70 2.95
C ILE A 68 6.02 -2.83 1.87
N ASN A 69 6.22 -4.06 1.37
CA ASN A 69 6.90 -4.28 0.11
C ASN A 69 5.97 -3.79 -1.01
N GLN A 70 6.34 -2.72 -1.70
CA GLN A 70 5.48 -2.10 -2.71
C GLN A 70 5.35 -2.96 -3.97
N SER A 71 6.34 -3.81 -4.27
CA SER A 71 6.29 -4.72 -5.43
C SER A 71 5.32 -5.88 -5.22
N SER A 72 5.17 -6.39 -3.99
CA SER A 72 4.28 -7.53 -3.66
C SER A 72 3.00 -7.11 -2.92
N LEU A 73 2.97 -5.88 -2.40
CA LEU A 73 1.95 -5.35 -1.48
C LEU A 73 1.80 -6.20 -0.20
N THR A 74 2.86 -6.88 0.21
CA THR A 74 2.91 -7.67 1.45
C THR A 74 3.51 -6.87 2.59
N ARG A 75 3.02 -7.13 3.81
CA ARG A 75 3.61 -6.57 5.02
C ARG A 75 4.88 -7.35 5.37
N GLU A 76 6.00 -6.66 5.36
CA GLU A 76 7.32 -7.21 5.67
C GLU A 76 7.83 -6.70 7.02
N MET A 77 8.64 -7.52 7.68
CA MET A 77 9.30 -7.17 8.93
C MET A 77 10.81 -7.08 8.72
N ILE A 78 11.41 -5.98 9.17
CA ILE A 78 12.80 -5.64 8.92
C ILE A 78 13.50 -5.41 10.26
N CYS A 79 14.61 -6.10 10.50
CA CYS A 79 15.42 -5.84 11.70
C CYS A 79 16.03 -4.43 11.64
N LEU A 80 16.23 -3.80 12.81
CA LEU A 80 16.80 -2.46 12.89
C LEU A 80 18.16 -2.37 12.19
N LYS A 81 18.99 -3.43 12.30
CA LYS A 81 20.29 -3.49 11.61
C LYS A 81 20.15 -3.32 10.10
N CYS A 82 19.24 -4.05 9.46
CA CYS A 82 19.03 -3.93 8.02
C CYS A 82 18.41 -2.59 7.64
N ALA A 83 17.46 -2.10 8.45
CA ALA A 83 16.79 -0.83 8.21
C ALA A 83 17.73 0.37 8.22
N TYR A 84 18.71 0.39 9.13
CA TYR A 84 19.69 1.49 9.23
C TYR A 84 20.91 1.30 8.33
N LYS A 85 21.29 0.06 8.03
CA LYS A 85 22.51 -0.23 7.28
C LYS A 85 22.35 -0.02 5.77
N TYR A 86 21.20 -0.38 5.21
CA TYR A 86 21.02 -0.44 3.76
C TYR A 86 20.06 0.62 3.24
N SER A 87 20.42 1.20 2.11
CA SER A 87 19.54 2.05 1.33
C SER A 87 18.36 1.26 0.77
N ARG A 88 17.25 1.94 0.49
CA ARG A 88 16.01 1.33 0.04
C ARG A 88 15.99 1.15 -1.48
N CYS A 89 15.34 0.06 -1.91
CA CYS A 89 14.97 -0.14 -3.30
C CYS A 89 13.96 0.93 -3.74
N TYR A 90 14.13 1.47 -4.96
CA TYR A 90 13.22 2.43 -5.58
C TYR A 90 11.82 1.84 -5.76
N VAL A 91 11.74 0.59 -6.20
CA VAL A 91 10.46 -0.06 -6.54
C VAL A 91 9.78 -0.60 -5.29
N CYS A 92 10.37 -1.57 -4.57
CA CYS A 92 9.71 -2.19 -3.43
C CYS A 92 9.77 -1.40 -2.11
N GLY A 93 10.65 -0.40 -1.99
CA GLY A 93 10.85 0.38 -0.77
C GLY A 93 11.61 -0.34 0.35
N LEU A 94 11.97 -1.62 0.20
CA LEU A 94 12.72 -2.37 1.22
C LEU A 94 14.22 -2.06 1.19
N PRO A 95 14.93 -2.13 2.33
CA PRO A 95 16.38 -2.03 2.36
C PRO A 95 17.04 -3.16 1.55
N ALA A 96 18.01 -2.81 0.70
CA ALA A 96 18.64 -3.75 -0.22
C ALA A 96 20.15 -3.85 0.04
N ALA A 97 20.59 -5.02 0.52
CA ALA A 97 22.00 -5.25 0.84
C ALA A 97 22.92 -5.26 -0.40
N ASN A 98 22.44 -5.85 -1.50
CA ASN A 98 23.15 -5.97 -2.78
C ASN A 98 22.36 -5.25 -3.88
N ALA A 99 22.17 -3.94 -3.71
CA ALA A 99 21.38 -3.16 -4.67
C ALA A 99 22.12 -2.94 -6.00
N VAL A 100 21.38 -3.00 -7.10
CA VAL A 100 21.84 -2.51 -8.41
C VAL A 100 21.63 -1.00 -8.44
N LYS A 101 22.68 -0.24 -8.73
CA LYS A 101 22.61 1.21 -8.84
C LYS A 101 22.36 1.63 -10.29
N LEU A 102 21.34 2.44 -10.52
CA LEU A 102 21.05 3.07 -11.80
C LEU A 102 21.87 4.35 -11.98
N ASP A 103 21.94 4.86 -13.22
CA ASP A 103 22.75 6.03 -13.58
C ASP A 103 22.33 7.31 -12.86
N ASP A 104 21.05 7.43 -12.51
CA ASP A 104 20.50 8.54 -11.71
C ASP A 104 20.65 8.37 -10.18
N GLY A 105 21.37 7.33 -9.77
CA GLY A 105 21.63 7.03 -8.36
C GLY A 105 20.51 6.27 -7.64
N ARG A 106 19.37 6.00 -8.28
CA ARG A 106 18.35 5.10 -7.71
C ARG A 106 18.93 3.70 -7.54
N LEU A 107 18.41 2.99 -6.54
CA LEU A 107 18.86 1.66 -6.17
C LEU A 107 17.72 0.66 -6.36
N LEU A 108 17.99 -0.47 -6.99
CA LEU A 108 17.02 -1.56 -7.14
C LEU A 108 17.50 -2.78 -6.37
N CYS A 109 16.61 -3.45 -5.64
CA CYS A 109 16.95 -4.77 -5.11
C CYS A 109 17.13 -5.76 -6.27
N GLN A 110 17.83 -6.87 -6.04
CA GLN A 110 18.11 -7.85 -7.10
C GLN A 110 16.85 -8.43 -7.74
N GLU A 111 15.75 -8.51 -6.99
CA GLU A 111 14.48 -9.00 -7.53
C GLU A 111 13.82 -7.99 -8.46
N ASP A 112 13.70 -6.73 -8.04
CA ASP A 112 13.08 -5.69 -8.86
C ASP A 112 13.97 -5.33 -10.06
N ALA A 113 15.30 -5.36 -9.90
CA ALA A 113 16.24 -5.13 -11.00
C ALA A 113 16.06 -6.14 -12.15
N ARG A 114 15.66 -7.38 -11.87
CA ARG A 114 15.39 -8.40 -12.90
C ARG A 114 14.10 -8.15 -13.68
N LYS A 115 13.18 -7.37 -13.11
CA LYS A 115 11.87 -7.04 -13.72
C LYS A 115 11.87 -5.65 -14.34
N ALA A 116 12.92 -4.87 -14.11
CA ALA A 116 13.02 -3.47 -14.50
C ALA A 116 13.24 -3.32 -16.01
N VAL A 117 12.48 -2.41 -16.62
CA VAL A 117 12.67 -1.99 -18.01
C VAL A 117 13.76 -0.92 -18.04
N LEU A 118 14.89 -1.23 -18.69
CA LEU A 118 16.08 -0.36 -18.71
C LEU A 118 16.42 0.15 -20.12
N TYR A 119 15.88 -0.46 -21.17
CA TYR A 119 16.23 -0.14 -22.54
C TYR A 119 15.07 0.52 -23.29
N GLN A 120 15.39 1.60 -24.02
CA GLN A 120 14.44 2.37 -24.83
C GLN A 120 13.57 1.47 -25.72
N LYS A 121 14.17 0.48 -26.38
CA LYS A 121 13.46 -0.37 -27.34
C LYS A 121 12.38 -1.23 -26.68
N ASP A 122 12.64 -1.72 -25.48
CA ASP A 122 11.67 -2.52 -24.72
C ASP A 122 10.50 -1.63 -24.28
N ALA A 123 10.81 -0.43 -23.79
CA ALA A 123 9.79 0.55 -23.41
C ALA A 123 8.93 1.01 -24.60
N GLU A 124 9.51 1.23 -25.78
CA GLU A 124 8.76 1.53 -27.02
C GLU A 124 7.81 0.42 -27.41
N ASN A 125 8.24 -0.84 -27.30
CA ASN A 125 7.38 -1.98 -27.58
C ASN A 125 6.20 -2.03 -26.60
N ILE A 126 6.46 -1.81 -25.30
CA ILE A 126 5.41 -1.71 -24.27
C ILE A 126 4.45 -0.57 -24.59
N PHE A 127 4.96 0.63 -24.90
CA PHE A 127 4.15 1.80 -25.26
C PHE A 127 3.27 1.54 -26.48
N TYR A 128 3.80 0.85 -27.51
CA TYR A 128 3.02 0.42 -28.67
C TYR A 128 1.85 -0.50 -28.29
N TYR A 129 2.06 -1.48 -27.40
CA TYR A 129 0.98 -2.35 -26.92
C TYR A 129 -0.03 -1.58 -26.07
N VAL A 130 0.42 -0.69 -25.19
CA VAL A 130 -0.45 0.19 -24.41
C VAL A 130 -1.35 0.99 -25.33
N LYS A 131 -0.80 1.63 -26.37
CA LYS A 131 -1.60 2.39 -27.34
C LYS A 131 -2.70 1.53 -27.99
N ARG A 132 -2.40 0.29 -28.36
CA ARG A 132 -3.42 -0.63 -28.91
C ARG A 132 -4.52 -0.97 -27.91
N GLU A 133 -4.18 -1.21 -26.65
CA GLU A 133 -5.17 -1.48 -25.60
C GLU A 133 -6.02 -0.23 -25.29
N MET A 134 -5.39 0.94 -25.24
CA MET A 134 -6.05 2.23 -25.06
C MET A 134 -7.07 2.51 -26.18
N HIS A 135 -6.74 2.16 -27.42
CA HIS A 135 -7.69 2.21 -28.53
C HIS A 135 -8.89 1.29 -28.28
N GLY A 136 -8.70 0.12 -27.67
CA GLY A 136 -9.80 -0.77 -27.30
C GLY A 136 -10.69 -0.22 -26.18
N ILE A 137 -10.12 0.47 -25.20
CA ILE A 137 -10.85 1.04 -24.05
C ILE A 137 -11.64 2.29 -24.45
N LEU A 138 -11.02 3.17 -25.24
CA LEU A 138 -11.58 4.48 -25.62
C LEU A 138 -12.13 4.48 -27.06
N ALA A 139 -12.30 3.30 -27.66
CA ALA A 139 -12.90 3.14 -28.98
C ALA A 139 -14.25 3.89 -29.04
N GLU A 140 -14.54 4.52 -30.17
CA GLU A 140 -15.78 5.27 -30.42
C GLU A 140 -15.98 6.54 -29.56
N MET A 141 -15.09 6.81 -28.59
CA MET A 141 -15.21 7.94 -27.68
C MET A 141 -14.34 9.13 -28.09
N GLY A 142 -13.46 8.98 -29.07
CA GLY A 142 -12.56 10.04 -29.49
C GLY A 142 -11.65 9.68 -30.66
N THR A 143 -10.82 10.65 -31.02
CA THR A 143 -9.72 10.50 -31.96
C THR A 143 -8.43 10.17 -31.22
N PHE A 144 -7.51 9.50 -31.91
CA PHE A 144 -6.23 9.08 -31.37
C PHE A 144 -5.09 9.68 -32.17
N LYS A 145 -4.05 10.10 -31.47
CA LYS A 145 -2.85 10.68 -32.07
C LYS A 145 -1.84 9.58 -32.34
N ASP A 146 -1.35 9.50 -33.58
CA ASP A 146 -0.44 8.43 -33.97
C ASP A 146 1.04 8.76 -33.79
N ASP A 147 1.39 10.03 -34.00
CA ASP A 147 2.72 10.63 -34.03
C ASP A 147 3.14 11.21 -32.67
N ILE A 148 3.10 10.37 -31.63
CA ILE A 148 3.59 10.70 -30.29
C ILE A 148 5.06 10.28 -30.17
N LYS A 149 5.94 11.21 -29.78
CA LYS A 149 7.33 10.87 -29.45
C LYS A 149 7.36 10.20 -28.08
N PHE A 150 8.07 9.09 -27.94
CA PHE A 150 8.18 8.36 -26.68
C PHE A 150 9.64 8.21 -26.27
N SER A 151 9.97 8.50 -25.02
CA SER A 151 11.33 8.40 -24.50
C SER A 151 11.36 7.80 -23.09
N LEU A 152 12.17 6.77 -22.91
CA LEU A 152 12.55 6.21 -21.63
C LEU A 152 13.71 7.04 -21.07
N VAL A 153 13.53 7.63 -19.90
CA VAL A 153 14.48 8.59 -19.31
C VAL A 153 14.83 8.19 -17.88
N ASN A 154 15.98 8.64 -17.38
CA ASN A 154 16.33 8.50 -15.97
C ASN A 154 15.72 9.63 -15.11
N GLY A 155 15.79 9.50 -13.79
CA GLY A 155 15.19 10.44 -12.85
C GLY A 155 15.75 11.86 -12.92
N HIS A 156 17.03 12.04 -13.28
CA HIS A 156 17.61 13.36 -13.46
C HIS A 156 17.12 14.04 -14.75
N GLU A 157 16.95 13.28 -15.83
CA GLU A 157 16.39 13.77 -17.09
C GLU A 157 14.92 14.15 -16.91
N LEU A 158 14.13 13.28 -16.30
CA LEU A 158 12.70 13.53 -16.04
C LEU A 158 12.50 14.78 -15.17
N GLN A 159 13.32 14.95 -14.14
CA GLN A 159 13.30 16.15 -13.29
C GLN A 159 13.68 17.43 -14.04
N LYS A 160 14.56 17.37 -15.04
CA LYS A 160 14.95 18.55 -15.84
C LYS A 160 13.86 18.97 -16.83
N LEU A 161 13.11 18.00 -17.34
CA LEU A 161 11.97 18.24 -18.23
C LEU A 161 10.78 18.84 -17.49
N TYR A 162 10.71 18.58 -16.18
CA TYR A 162 9.68 19.09 -15.30
C TYR A 162 9.97 20.54 -14.89
N ASP A 163 9.06 21.48 -15.23
CA ASP A 163 9.16 22.89 -14.86
C ASP A 163 8.31 23.21 -13.61
N PRO A 164 8.94 23.45 -12.44
CA PRO A 164 8.23 23.72 -11.19
C PRO A 164 7.47 25.06 -11.17
N GLU A 165 7.69 25.99 -12.10
CA GLU A 165 6.95 27.27 -12.15
C GLU A 165 5.52 27.12 -12.70
N TYR A 166 5.28 26.09 -13.51
CA TYR A 166 3.95 25.77 -14.06
C TYR A 166 3.25 24.66 -13.30
N GLU A 167 4.01 23.89 -12.53
CA GLU A 167 3.59 22.64 -11.96
C GLU A 167 3.85 22.65 -10.44
N ASN A 168 2.80 22.87 -9.64
CA ASN A 168 2.83 22.77 -8.17
C ASN A 168 2.93 21.29 -7.70
N HIS A 169 3.97 20.56 -8.08
CA HIS A 169 4.19 19.19 -7.61
C HIS A 169 5.28 19.21 -6.54
N ALA A 170 5.12 18.35 -5.55
CA ALA A 170 6.29 17.80 -4.92
C ALA A 170 6.98 16.92 -5.98
N LEU A 171 8.24 17.24 -6.33
CA LEU A 171 9.14 16.48 -7.23
C LEU A 171 9.33 14.99 -6.87
N THR A 172 8.59 14.50 -5.89
CA THR A 172 8.76 13.23 -5.21
C THR A 172 7.77 12.22 -5.80
N GLY A 173 8.25 11.37 -6.70
CA GLY A 173 7.45 10.28 -7.29
C GLY A 173 6.90 10.56 -8.70
N LEU A 174 7.47 11.51 -9.44
CA LEU A 174 7.16 11.66 -10.88
C LEU A 174 7.74 10.47 -11.65
N GLU A 175 6.89 9.70 -12.32
CA GLU A 175 7.27 8.51 -13.07
C GLU A 175 6.98 8.62 -14.57
N GLY A 176 6.18 9.61 -14.97
CA GLY A 176 5.85 9.95 -16.35
C GLY A 176 5.66 11.45 -16.52
N LEU A 177 5.76 11.92 -17.76
CA LEU A 177 5.45 13.29 -18.14
C LEU A 177 4.95 13.33 -19.59
N THR A 178 3.83 14.01 -19.80
CA THR A 178 3.33 14.37 -21.12
C THR A 178 3.61 15.83 -21.40
N ASP A 179 4.45 16.08 -22.40
CA ASP A 179 4.74 17.42 -22.91
C ASP A 179 3.99 17.68 -24.22
N THR A 180 3.47 18.91 -24.36
CA THR A 180 2.63 19.32 -25.49
C THR A 180 3.17 20.60 -26.12
N ASP A 181 3.79 20.45 -27.28
CA ASP A 181 4.25 21.55 -28.11
C ASP A 181 3.14 22.00 -29.06
N LYS A 182 2.71 23.26 -28.96
CA LYS A 182 1.79 23.85 -29.92
C LYS A 182 2.54 24.23 -31.21
N LYS A 183 2.28 23.52 -32.32
CA LYS A 183 2.90 23.82 -33.63
C LYS A 183 2.16 24.93 -34.37
N ASP A 184 0.83 24.90 -34.38
CA ASP A 184 -0.02 25.97 -34.92
C ASP A 184 -1.39 26.05 -34.20
N THR A 185 -2.38 26.73 -34.78
CA THR A 185 -3.71 26.92 -34.14
C THR A 185 -4.51 25.63 -33.94
N ASN A 186 -4.19 24.56 -34.68
CA ASN A 186 -4.92 23.29 -34.63
C ASN A 186 -4.04 22.04 -34.52
N HIS A 187 -2.70 22.15 -34.57
CA HIS A 187 -1.80 21.01 -34.47
C HIS A 187 -0.92 21.07 -33.22
N PHE A 188 -0.98 19.98 -32.45
CA PHE A 188 -0.10 19.72 -31.31
C PHE A 188 0.88 18.60 -31.67
N GLN A 189 2.12 18.75 -31.19
CA GLN A 189 3.12 17.69 -31.15
C GLN A 189 3.25 17.22 -29.71
N TYR A 190 3.13 15.92 -29.48
CA TYR A 190 3.22 15.34 -28.15
C TYR A 190 4.51 14.57 -27.97
N SER A 191 5.06 14.67 -26.76
CA SER A 191 6.18 13.87 -26.29
C SER A 191 5.81 13.26 -24.93
N ILE A 192 5.98 11.96 -24.78
CA ILE A 192 5.78 11.23 -23.53
C ILE A 192 7.14 10.75 -23.05
N TYR A 193 7.47 11.08 -21.81
CA TYR A 193 8.67 10.66 -21.12
C TYR A 193 8.27 9.75 -19.96
N VAL A 194 8.91 8.58 -19.83
CA VAL A 194 8.63 7.64 -18.74
C VAL A 194 9.93 7.23 -18.06
N LEU A 195 9.87 7.12 -16.74
CA LEU A 195 11.00 6.79 -15.89
C LEU A 195 11.48 5.35 -16.15
N ASN A 196 12.79 5.17 -16.34
CA ASN A 196 13.39 3.86 -16.47
C ASN A 196 13.46 3.13 -15.12
N GLY A 197 13.77 1.84 -15.14
CA GLY A 197 13.93 1.06 -13.91
C GLY A 197 12.62 0.59 -13.27
N LEU A 198 11.47 0.85 -13.91
CA LEU A 198 10.14 0.40 -13.47
C LEU A 198 9.85 -1.03 -13.96
N PRO A 199 9.08 -1.84 -13.21
CA PRO A 199 8.56 -3.11 -13.69
C PRO A 199 7.66 -2.93 -14.93
N GLU A 200 7.65 -3.91 -15.85
CA GLU A 200 6.91 -3.83 -17.12
C GLU A 200 5.45 -3.37 -17.00
N ASN A 201 4.65 -4.02 -16.15
CA ASN A 201 3.23 -3.65 -16.00
C ASN A 201 3.03 -2.27 -15.35
N HIS A 202 3.96 -1.87 -14.47
CA HIS A 202 3.92 -0.56 -13.86
C HIS A 202 4.30 0.52 -14.88
N LEU A 203 5.35 0.30 -15.68
CA LEU A 203 5.69 1.16 -16.81
C LEU A 203 4.52 1.27 -17.80
N ALA A 204 3.82 0.17 -18.08
CA ALA A 204 2.64 0.17 -18.92
C ALA A 204 1.50 1.03 -18.32
N ALA A 205 1.24 0.92 -17.01
CA ALA A 205 0.27 1.75 -16.32
C ALA A 205 0.59 3.25 -16.43
N VAL A 206 1.86 3.62 -16.21
CA VAL A 206 2.34 5.00 -16.40
C VAL A 206 2.18 5.44 -17.85
N CYS A 207 2.54 4.60 -18.83
CA CYS A 207 2.31 4.90 -20.24
C CYS A 207 0.84 5.15 -20.57
N ALA A 208 -0.09 4.39 -19.98
CA ALA A 208 -1.53 4.59 -20.19
C ALA A 208 -2.02 5.89 -19.56
N HIS A 209 -1.51 6.23 -18.38
CA HIS A 209 -1.76 7.51 -17.72
C HIS A 209 -1.34 8.68 -18.63
N GLU A 210 -0.09 8.69 -19.08
CA GLU A 210 0.46 9.76 -19.93
C GLU A 210 -0.23 9.81 -21.30
N TYR A 211 -0.53 8.67 -21.91
CA TYR A 211 -1.29 8.64 -23.15
C TYR A 211 -2.70 9.24 -22.98
N THR A 212 -3.30 9.11 -21.79
CA THR A 212 -4.61 9.69 -21.51
C THR A 212 -4.57 11.21 -21.48
N HIS A 213 -3.47 11.82 -21.01
CA HIS A 213 -3.26 13.27 -21.12
C HIS A 213 -3.28 13.73 -22.58
N VAL A 214 -2.60 13.02 -23.48
CA VAL A 214 -2.66 13.28 -24.93
C VAL A 214 -4.10 13.13 -25.46
N TRP A 215 -4.78 12.04 -25.09
CA TRP A 215 -6.15 11.79 -25.52
C TRP A 215 -7.12 12.90 -25.05
N LEU A 216 -7.00 13.34 -23.79
CA LEU A 216 -7.80 14.45 -23.26
C LEU A 216 -7.59 15.71 -24.10
N LYS A 217 -6.34 15.99 -24.52
CA LYS A 217 -6.02 17.20 -25.26
C LYS A 217 -6.58 17.23 -26.67
N GLU A 218 -6.73 16.07 -27.29
CA GLU A 218 -7.37 15.90 -28.60
C GLU A 218 -8.91 15.86 -28.53
N ASN A 219 -9.49 15.47 -27.39
CA ASN A 219 -10.92 15.09 -27.32
C ASN A 219 -11.80 15.94 -26.40
N VAL A 220 -11.23 16.73 -25.49
CA VAL A 220 -11.98 17.67 -24.65
C VAL A 220 -12.24 18.95 -25.44
N GLY A 221 -13.49 19.40 -25.48
CA GLY A 221 -13.89 20.56 -26.29
C GLY A 221 -13.16 21.84 -25.85
N LYS A 222 -12.79 22.72 -26.80
CA LYS A 222 -12.01 23.95 -26.55
C LYS A 222 -12.58 24.90 -25.48
N GLY A 223 -13.89 24.82 -25.19
CA GLY A 223 -14.56 25.61 -24.15
C GLY A 223 -14.70 24.91 -22.78
N ARG A 224 -14.38 23.62 -22.69
CA ARG A 224 -14.41 22.83 -21.45
C ARG A 224 -13.07 22.98 -20.75
N LYS A 225 -13.11 23.42 -19.49
CA LYS A 225 -11.96 23.40 -18.58
C LYS A 225 -12.20 22.32 -17.54
N LEU A 226 -11.32 21.33 -17.50
CA LEU A 226 -11.24 20.38 -16.40
C LEU A 226 -10.29 20.98 -15.36
N ASP A 227 -10.61 20.81 -14.07
CA ASP A 227 -9.60 21.07 -13.05
C ASP A 227 -8.57 19.94 -13.07
N ARG A 228 -7.35 20.26 -12.63
CA ARG A 228 -6.22 19.33 -12.65
C ARG A 228 -6.53 18.01 -11.95
N SER A 229 -7.23 18.03 -10.80
CA SER A 229 -7.47 16.79 -10.05
C SER A 229 -8.41 15.86 -10.82
N THR A 230 -9.36 16.43 -11.57
CA THR A 230 -10.24 15.67 -12.48
C THR A 230 -9.46 15.10 -13.66
N GLU A 231 -8.55 15.87 -14.26
CA GLU A 231 -7.68 15.39 -15.36
C GLU A 231 -6.84 14.19 -14.90
N GLU A 232 -6.07 14.36 -13.81
CA GLU A 232 -5.22 13.30 -13.24
C GLU A 232 -6.04 12.09 -12.77
N GLY A 233 -7.21 12.33 -12.16
CA GLY A 233 -8.14 11.29 -11.75
C GLY A 233 -8.64 10.46 -12.94
N PHE A 234 -8.91 11.10 -14.07
CA PHE A 234 -9.34 10.41 -15.29
C PHE A 234 -8.19 9.64 -15.93
N CYS A 235 -6.98 10.20 -15.99
CA CYS A 235 -5.78 9.49 -16.45
C CYS A 235 -5.54 8.21 -15.64
N GLU A 236 -5.66 8.28 -14.31
CA GLU A 236 -5.58 7.10 -13.44
C GLU A 236 -6.74 6.12 -13.64
N LEU A 237 -7.97 6.59 -13.85
CA LEU A 237 -9.10 5.71 -14.15
C LEU A 237 -8.83 4.87 -15.40
N VAL A 238 -8.35 5.50 -16.48
CA VAL A 238 -8.11 4.78 -17.72
C VAL A 238 -6.96 3.79 -17.58
N ALA A 239 -5.87 4.17 -16.89
CA ALA A 239 -4.79 3.24 -16.53
C ALA A 239 -5.31 2.05 -15.69
N TYR A 240 -6.20 2.31 -14.71
CA TYR A 240 -6.85 1.27 -13.91
C TYR A 240 -7.66 0.30 -14.77
N LYS A 241 -8.43 0.80 -15.74
CA LYS A 241 -9.21 -0.04 -16.64
C LYS A 241 -8.34 -0.93 -17.53
N MET A 242 -7.20 -0.41 -17.98
CA MET A 242 -6.23 -1.23 -18.71
C MET A 242 -5.67 -2.34 -17.82
N MET A 243 -5.28 -2.02 -16.57
CA MET A 243 -4.80 -3.01 -15.61
C MET A 243 -5.88 -4.04 -15.22
N TYR A 244 -7.15 -3.62 -15.15
CA TYR A 244 -8.29 -4.52 -14.97
C TYR A 244 -8.41 -5.53 -16.12
N GLY A 245 -8.31 -5.07 -17.37
CA GLY A 245 -8.30 -5.93 -18.56
C GLY A 245 -7.13 -6.90 -18.62
N ARG A 246 -5.97 -6.50 -18.08
CA ARG A 246 -4.78 -7.36 -17.93
C ARG A 246 -4.84 -8.28 -16.71
N HIS A 247 -5.87 -8.20 -15.88
CA HIS A 247 -5.99 -8.90 -14.59
C HIS A 247 -4.85 -8.61 -13.60
N ASP A 248 -4.20 -7.45 -13.70
CA ASP A 248 -3.12 -7.05 -12.78
C ASP A 248 -3.68 -6.40 -11.51
N GLN A 249 -4.06 -7.26 -10.55
CA GLN A 249 -4.60 -6.83 -9.26
C GLN A 249 -3.62 -5.99 -8.42
N ARG A 250 -2.31 -6.09 -8.69
CA ARG A 250 -1.31 -5.29 -7.96
C ARG A 250 -1.35 -3.86 -8.46
N GLU A 251 -1.22 -3.65 -9.77
CA GLU A 251 -1.21 -2.29 -10.33
C GLU A 251 -2.55 -1.58 -10.07
N MET A 252 -3.67 -2.32 -10.17
CA MET A 252 -4.98 -1.81 -9.76
C MET A 252 -5.02 -1.30 -8.31
N ARG A 253 -4.32 -1.98 -7.38
CA ARG A 253 -4.23 -1.54 -5.98
C ARG A 253 -3.33 -0.32 -5.81
N ILE A 254 -2.20 -0.28 -6.53
CA ILE A 254 -1.27 0.87 -6.54
C ILE A 254 -2.02 2.12 -7.01
N ILE A 255 -2.69 2.05 -8.16
CA ILE A 255 -3.47 3.16 -8.73
C ILE A 255 -4.56 3.63 -7.77
N ARG A 256 -5.31 2.70 -7.14
CA ARG A 256 -6.36 3.04 -6.15
C ARG A 256 -5.82 3.66 -4.85
N ALA A 257 -4.56 3.36 -4.51
CA ALA A 257 -3.88 3.90 -3.36
C ALA A 257 -3.22 5.26 -3.65
N ASN A 258 -3.10 5.66 -4.93
CA ASN A 258 -2.43 6.89 -5.31
C ASN A 258 -3.15 8.12 -4.72
N ALA A 259 -2.46 8.81 -3.79
CA ALA A 259 -2.97 10.00 -3.14
C ALA A 259 -2.87 11.25 -4.03
N TYR A 260 -2.08 11.19 -5.12
CA TYR A 260 -1.84 12.31 -6.03
C TYR A 260 -3.14 12.87 -6.63
N THR A 261 -4.10 12.00 -6.94
CA THR A 261 -5.40 12.43 -7.49
C THR A 261 -6.34 13.02 -6.45
N ARG A 262 -5.91 13.16 -5.18
CA ARG A 262 -6.71 13.69 -4.07
C ARG A 262 -8.07 13.01 -3.91
N GLY A 263 -8.12 11.71 -4.23
CA GLY A 263 -9.32 10.89 -4.16
C GLY A 263 -10.18 10.88 -5.43
N GLN A 264 -9.82 11.64 -6.48
CA GLN A 264 -10.62 11.70 -7.72
C GLN A 264 -10.67 10.38 -8.47
N THR A 265 -9.60 9.58 -8.46
CA THR A 265 -9.63 8.21 -9.03
C THR A 265 -10.73 7.37 -8.37
N ARG A 266 -10.88 7.45 -7.04
CA ARG A 266 -11.92 6.71 -6.31
C ARG A 266 -13.32 7.26 -6.62
N ALA A 267 -13.45 8.58 -6.72
CA ALA A 267 -14.71 9.22 -7.07
C ALA A 267 -15.17 8.79 -8.47
N LEU A 268 -14.27 8.80 -9.46
CA LEU A 268 -14.56 8.42 -10.84
C LEU A 268 -14.84 6.91 -10.99
N LEU A 269 -14.13 6.04 -10.25
CA LEU A 269 -14.48 4.62 -10.17
C LEU A 269 -15.89 4.41 -9.61
N ALA A 270 -16.25 5.11 -8.53
CA ALA A 270 -17.60 5.04 -7.97
C ALA A 270 -18.67 5.64 -8.92
N ALA A 271 -18.29 6.64 -9.73
CA ALA A 271 -19.16 7.19 -10.77
C ALA A 271 -19.43 6.18 -11.87
N GLU A 272 -18.39 5.47 -12.31
CA GLU A 272 -18.49 4.43 -13.34
C GLU A 272 -19.47 3.32 -12.92
N ASP A 273 -19.41 2.90 -11.65
CA ASP A 273 -20.33 1.89 -11.09
C ASP A 273 -21.80 2.30 -11.19
N ILE A 274 -22.10 3.61 -11.25
CA ILE A 274 -23.45 4.16 -11.31
C ILE A 274 -23.86 4.49 -12.75
N TYR A 275 -22.97 5.11 -13.52
CA TYR A 275 -23.30 5.78 -14.78
C TYR A 275 -22.73 5.10 -16.02
N ASP A 276 -22.01 4.00 -15.90
CA ASP A 276 -21.24 3.39 -16.98
C ASP A 276 -20.09 4.26 -17.52
N PHE A 277 -19.05 3.62 -18.05
CA PHE A 277 -17.83 4.29 -18.48
C PHE A 277 -18.07 5.28 -19.64
N ASN A 278 -18.97 4.94 -20.57
CA ASN A 278 -19.20 5.75 -21.76
C ASN A 278 -19.84 7.09 -21.41
N ARG A 279 -20.78 7.10 -20.44
CA ARG A 279 -21.35 8.36 -19.96
C ARG A 279 -20.32 9.20 -19.22
N LEU A 280 -19.51 8.56 -18.38
CA LEU A 280 -18.44 9.27 -17.67
C LEU A 280 -17.50 9.98 -18.66
N VAL A 281 -17.08 9.29 -19.72
CA VAL A 281 -16.24 9.88 -20.78
C VAL A 281 -16.96 11.02 -21.52
N LYS A 282 -18.26 10.90 -21.82
CA LYS A 282 -19.04 12.01 -22.40
C LYS A 282 -19.04 13.25 -21.51
N TRP A 283 -19.20 13.07 -20.20
CA TRP A 283 -19.16 14.17 -19.23
C TRP A 283 -17.77 14.77 -19.06
N ILE A 284 -16.71 13.96 -19.09
CA ILE A 284 -15.33 14.47 -19.12
C ILE A 284 -15.14 15.41 -20.32
N LYS A 285 -15.59 15.01 -21.50
CA LYS A 285 -15.44 15.79 -22.75
C LYS A 285 -16.27 17.06 -22.81
N ALA A 286 -17.54 17.00 -22.41
CA ALA A 286 -18.53 18.06 -22.68
C ALA A 286 -19.04 18.77 -21.41
N GLY A 287 -18.89 18.16 -20.24
CA GLY A 287 -19.42 18.68 -18.98
C GLY A 287 -20.93 18.60 -18.81
N THR A 288 -21.63 18.05 -19.79
CA THR A 288 -23.08 17.97 -19.82
C THR A 288 -23.51 16.52 -20.06
N ASP A 289 -24.19 15.94 -19.08
CA ASP A 289 -25.00 14.73 -19.26
C ASP A 289 -26.25 14.93 -18.39
N SER A 290 -27.44 14.87 -19.01
CA SER A 290 -28.70 15.12 -18.31
C SER A 290 -28.96 14.14 -17.15
N ASN A 291 -28.32 12.96 -17.16
CA ASN A 291 -28.42 11.95 -16.11
C ASN A 291 -27.32 12.09 -15.04
N MET A 292 -26.30 12.94 -15.26
CA MET A 292 -25.27 13.29 -14.28
C MET A 292 -25.36 14.76 -13.85
N ASN A 293 -26.48 15.43 -14.13
CA ASN A 293 -26.78 16.76 -13.62
C ASN A 293 -26.82 16.73 -12.08
N GLY A 294 -25.80 17.29 -11.44
CA GLY A 294 -25.60 17.25 -9.98
C GLY A 294 -24.37 16.47 -9.52
N TYR A 295 -23.74 15.70 -10.41
CA TYR A 295 -22.46 15.07 -10.12
C TYR A 295 -21.36 16.13 -10.14
N THR A 296 -20.95 16.57 -8.96
CA THR A 296 -19.75 17.39 -8.77
C THR A 296 -18.60 16.45 -8.44
N VAL A 297 -17.73 16.19 -9.41
CA VAL A 297 -16.40 15.65 -9.15
C VAL A 297 -15.68 16.70 -8.31
N GLY A 298 -15.54 16.44 -7.01
CA GLY A 298 -15.13 17.43 -5.99
C GLY A 298 -16.20 17.85 -4.97
N GLY A 299 -17.45 17.35 -5.07
CA GLY A 299 -18.53 17.57 -4.10
C GLY A 299 -18.75 16.44 -3.10
N ILE A 300 -18.00 15.34 -3.22
CA ILE A 300 -17.83 14.40 -2.12
C ILE A 300 -16.92 15.13 -1.12
N PRO A 301 -17.32 15.32 0.17
CA PRO A 301 -16.36 15.78 1.17
C PRO A 301 -15.16 14.87 1.02
N VAL A 302 -14.00 15.45 0.74
CA VAL A 302 -12.74 14.73 0.80
C VAL A 302 -12.81 14.01 2.15
N VAL A 303 -13.12 12.71 2.13
CA VAL A 303 -12.75 11.85 3.22
C VAL A 303 -11.25 12.02 3.10
N GLU A 304 -10.69 12.86 3.97
CA GLU A 304 -9.25 12.95 4.16
C GLU A 304 -8.87 11.49 4.26
N ALA A 305 -8.29 10.98 3.18
CA ALA A 305 -7.71 9.68 3.24
C ALA A 305 -6.66 9.92 4.31
N ASN A 306 -6.86 9.31 5.48
CA ASN A 306 -5.77 8.93 6.35
C ASN A 306 -4.95 7.86 5.60
N ALA A 307 -4.51 8.18 4.39
CA ALA A 307 -3.39 7.61 3.71
C ALA A 307 -2.28 8.56 4.12
N ALA A 308 -1.39 8.06 4.98
CA ALA A 308 -0.08 8.69 5.14
C ALA A 308 0.43 9.00 3.73
N PRO A 309 0.80 10.26 3.44
CA PRO A 309 1.34 10.58 2.14
C PRO A 309 2.53 9.63 1.92
N MET A 310 2.61 9.06 0.72
CA MET A 310 3.77 8.32 0.26
C MET A 310 4.91 9.35 0.09
N LEU A 311 5.44 9.83 1.21
CA LEU A 311 6.50 10.85 1.26
C LEU A 311 7.81 10.16 0.97
N TRP A 312 8.21 10.22 -0.28
CA TRP A 312 9.62 10.17 -0.64
C TRP A 312 10.10 11.61 -0.57
N GLY A 313 11.22 11.87 0.09
CA GLY A 313 11.71 13.21 0.40
C GLY A 313 11.70 13.51 1.91
N PRO A 314 12.62 14.36 2.40
CA PRO A 314 12.59 14.80 3.79
C PRO A 314 11.26 15.48 4.06
N ALA A 315 10.64 15.11 5.19
CA ALA A 315 9.27 15.48 5.53
C ALA A 315 8.94 16.96 5.28
N ALA A 316 7.89 17.23 4.50
CA ALA A 316 7.26 18.53 4.49
C ALA A 316 6.78 18.86 5.92
N PRO A 317 6.88 20.13 6.37
CA PRO A 317 6.49 20.48 7.73
C PRO A 317 4.99 20.18 7.94
N THR A 318 4.72 19.32 8.90
CA THR A 318 3.38 18.94 9.37
C THR A 318 2.53 20.19 9.63
N PRO A 319 1.24 20.21 9.26
CA PRO A 319 0.32 21.26 9.68
C PRO A 319 0.43 21.46 11.20
N VAL A 320 0.77 22.68 11.62
CA VAL A 320 1.08 22.96 13.01
C VAL A 320 -0.20 22.83 13.86
N PRO A 321 -0.23 21.96 14.88
CA PRO A 321 -1.39 21.84 15.75
C PRO A 321 -1.64 23.17 16.51
N ASN A 322 -2.90 23.63 16.55
CA ASN A 322 -3.30 24.80 17.38
C ASN A 322 -3.34 24.49 18.89
N VAL A 323 -3.01 23.26 19.28
CA VAL A 323 -2.98 22.79 20.67
C VAL A 323 -1.71 21.98 20.92
N LEU A 324 -1.23 21.96 22.17
CA LEU A 324 -0.17 21.03 22.57
C LEU A 324 -0.73 19.60 22.52
N ALA A 325 -0.11 18.74 21.72
CA ALA A 325 -0.50 17.36 21.54
C ALA A 325 0.71 16.45 21.76
N LEU A 326 0.54 15.46 22.64
CA LEU A 326 1.48 14.36 22.79
C LEU A 326 1.25 13.38 21.63
N LYS A 327 2.21 13.34 20.71
CA LYS A 327 2.17 12.51 19.49
C LYS A 327 2.83 11.14 19.68
N GLY A 328 3.64 10.98 20.71
CA GLY A 328 4.31 9.71 20.97
C GLY A 328 5.12 9.72 22.26
N ILE A 329 5.27 8.55 22.86
CA ILE A 329 6.25 8.26 23.92
C ILE A 329 7.13 7.13 23.41
N SER A 330 8.44 7.28 23.55
CA SER A 330 9.43 6.26 23.14
C SER A 330 10.50 6.10 24.21
N GLY A 331 11.30 5.05 24.11
CA GLY A 331 12.35 4.73 25.08
C GLY A 331 11.94 3.71 26.15
N SER A 332 12.88 3.38 27.02
CA SER A 332 12.70 2.38 28.10
C SER A 332 12.10 3.03 29.35
N ASN A 333 11.66 2.24 30.34
CA ASN A 333 11.16 2.77 31.61
C ASN A 333 12.17 3.65 32.37
N GLN A 334 13.47 3.46 32.13
CA GLN A 334 14.53 4.24 32.78
C GLN A 334 14.88 5.53 32.03
N ARG A 335 14.60 5.60 30.72
CA ARG A 335 14.84 6.78 29.88
C ARG A 335 13.81 6.85 28.78
N ARG A 336 12.84 7.75 28.97
CA ARG A 336 11.74 8.01 28.05
C ARG A 336 11.89 9.34 27.35
N PHE A 337 11.32 9.41 26.15
CA PHE A 337 11.25 10.60 25.32
C PHE A 337 9.81 10.85 24.93
N ALA A 338 9.38 12.10 25.03
CA ALA A 338 8.07 12.57 24.64
C ALA A 338 8.16 13.34 23.32
N LEU A 339 7.30 13.01 22.36
CA LEU A 339 7.15 13.78 21.12
C LEU A 339 5.93 14.71 21.26
N ILE A 340 6.17 16.01 21.36
CA ILE A 340 5.15 17.05 21.57
C ILE A 340 5.26 18.07 20.43
N ASN A 341 4.19 18.21 19.64
CA ASN A 341 4.14 19.12 18.47
C ASN A 341 5.43 19.10 17.64
N ASP A 342 5.87 17.89 17.28
CA ASP A 342 7.04 17.62 16.42
C ASP A 342 8.41 17.93 17.04
N SER A 343 8.46 18.15 18.36
CA SER A 343 9.71 18.28 19.12
C SER A 343 9.83 17.17 20.17
N THR A 344 11.03 16.61 20.30
CA THR A 344 11.32 15.55 21.27
C THR A 344 11.88 16.14 22.56
N PHE A 345 11.41 15.63 23.70
CA PHE A 345 11.83 16.05 25.03
C PHE A 345 12.20 14.87 25.91
N GLU A 346 13.26 15.03 26.68
CA GLU A 346 13.53 14.26 27.89
C GLU A 346 12.83 14.88 29.12
N ALA A 347 12.77 14.12 30.22
CA ALA A 347 12.29 14.68 31.48
C ALA A 347 13.19 15.86 31.92
N MET A 348 12.56 16.92 32.42
CA MET A 348 13.14 18.21 32.82
C MET A 348 13.67 19.12 31.71
N GLU A 349 13.62 18.67 30.45
CA GLU A 349 14.10 19.43 29.30
C GLU A 349 13.17 20.62 28.98
N LYS A 350 13.78 21.76 28.60
CA LYS A 350 13.08 22.93 28.06
C LYS A 350 13.31 23.01 26.55
N GLY A 351 12.28 23.42 25.82
CA GLY A 351 12.35 23.53 24.37
C GLY A 351 11.16 24.27 23.77
N LYS A 352 11.34 24.78 22.56
CA LYS A 352 10.30 25.51 21.83
C LYS A 352 9.48 24.53 21.01
N VAL A 353 8.16 24.65 21.10
CA VAL A 353 7.21 23.90 20.27
C VAL A 353 6.38 24.85 19.43
N ARG A 354 6.04 24.42 18.23
CA ARG A 354 5.17 25.18 17.32
C ARG A 354 3.70 25.00 17.76
N LEU A 355 2.98 26.11 17.90
CA LEU A 355 1.56 26.14 18.26
C LEU A 355 0.84 27.20 17.40
N GLY A 356 0.00 26.77 16.47
CA GLY A 356 -0.59 27.66 15.46
C GLY A 356 0.47 28.43 14.65
N GLN A 357 0.43 29.76 14.69
CA GLN A 357 1.40 30.63 13.99
C GLN A 357 2.59 31.09 14.87
N THR A 358 2.69 30.63 16.13
CA THR A 358 3.74 31.08 17.07
C THR A 358 4.54 29.90 17.64
N ASN A 359 5.68 30.21 18.28
CA ASN A 359 6.45 29.25 19.06
C ASN A 359 6.24 29.52 20.55
N VAL A 360 5.97 28.48 21.32
CA VAL A 360 5.89 28.57 22.79
C VAL A 360 7.01 27.74 23.41
N THR A 361 7.65 28.26 24.45
CA THR A 361 8.62 27.48 25.23
C THR A 361 7.87 26.66 26.27
N ILE A 362 8.12 25.36 26.29
CA ILE A 362 7.60 24.45 27.32
C ILE A 362 8.75 23.76 28.04
N ARG A 363 8.49 23.35 29.28
CA ARG A 363 9.31 22.41 30.03
C ARG A 363 8.56 21.09 30.17
N CYS A 364 9.19 19.99 29.74
CA CYS A 364 8.73 18.64 30.00
C CYS A 364 9.10 18.30 31.45
N LEU A 365 8.13 18.11 32.34
CA LEU A 365 8.39 17.84 33.76
C LEU A 365 8.55 16.34 34.03
N GLU A 366 7.68 15.53 33.46
CA GLU A 366 7.60 14.09 33.73
C GLU A 366 7.03 13.36 32.51
N ILE A 367 7.58 12.19 32.17
CA ILE A 367 7.13 11.33 31.07
C ILE A 367 6.64 9.99 31.63
N ARG A 368 5.33 9.76 31.59
CA ARG A 368 4.64 8.56 32.09
C ARG A 368 4.42 7.56 30.96
N ALA A 369 3.64 6.50 31.22
CA ALA A 369 3.46 5.40 30.27
C ALA A 369 2.60 5.82 29.08
N ASP A 370 1.61 6.66 29.33
CA ASP A 370 0.60 7.13 28.38
C ASP A 370 0.35 8.64 28.46
N SER A 371 1.08 9.36 29.32
CA SER A 371 0.94 10.80 29.48
C SER A 371 2.27 11.53 29.72
N VAL A 372 2.26 12.84 29.52
CA VAL A 372 3.40 13.73 29.79
C VAL A 372 2.90 14.97 30.50
N LEU A 373 3.57 15.36 31.58
CA LEU A 373 3.29 16.59 32.31
C LEU A 373 4.17 17.72 31.77
N VAL A 374 3.57 18.79 31.26
CA VAL A 374 4.30 19.95 30.73
C VAL A 374 3.92 21.23 31.45
N GLN A 375 4.83 22.20 31.40
CA GLN A 375 4.61 23.56 31.89
C GLN A 375 5.03 24.57 30.82
N MET A 376 4.17 25.55 30.53
CA MET A 376 4.51 26.67 29.65
C MET A 376 5.33 27.73 30.38
N GLU A 377 6.32 28.29 29.70
CA GLU A 377 7.13 29.38 30.25
C GLU A 377 6.27 30.64 30.48
N GLY A 378 6.27 31.17 31.71
CA GLY A 378 5.43 32.29 32.12
C GLY A 378 4.09 31.90 32.77
N SER A 379 3.75 30.61 32.81
CA SER A 379 2.57 30.10 33.54
C SER A 379 2.97 29.16 34.67
N ALA A 380 2.32 29.29 35.83
CA ALA A 380 2.45 28.34 36.94
C ALA A 380 1.62 27.05 36.71
N GLU A 381 0.72 27.07 35.72
CA GLU A 381 -0.19 25.98 35.43
C GLU A 381 0.55 24.81 34.75
N LYS A 382 0.33 23.60 35.27
CA LYS A 382 0.83 22.35 34.70
C LYS A 382 -0.28 21.71 33.88
N LYS A 383 0.06 21.25 32.68
CA LYS A 383 -0.88 20.58 31.79
C LYS A 383 -0.42 19.15 31.54
N GLU A 384 -1.30 18.18 31.78
CA GLU A 384 -1.06 16.80 31.42
C GLU A 384 -1.58 16.54 30.01
N LEU A 385 -0.72 15.98 29.15
CA LEU A 385 -1.03 15.61 27.78
C LEU A 385 -1.08 14.09 27.71
N PHE A 386 -2.19 13.54 27.21
CA PHE A 386 -2.36 12.11 27.02
C PHE A 386 -2.07 11.72 25.57
N LEU A 387 -1.53 10.52 25.38
CA LEU A 387 -1.39 9.93 24.06
C LEU A 387 -2.81 9.77 23.48
N ARG A 388 -3.08 10.36 22.32
CA ARG A 388 -4.37 10.13 21.65
C ARG A 388 -4.49 8.64 21.33
N LYS A 389 -5.53 8.00 21.83
CA LYS A 389 -5.96 6.69 21.33
C LYS A 389 -6.63 6.94 19.99
N GLU A 390 -6.00 6.49 18.91
CA GLU A 390 -6.66 6.39 17.60
C GLU A 390 -7.70 5.27 17.60
#